data_AF-A0A922YZD0-F1
#
_entry.id   AF-A0A922YZD0-F1
#
_cell.length_a   1.000
_cell.length_b   1.000
_cell.length_c   1.000
_cell.angle_alpha   90.00
_cell.angle_beta   90.00
_cell.angle_gamma   90.00
#
_symmetry.space_group_name_H-M   'P 1'
#
loop_
_entity.id
_entity.type
_entity.pdbx_description
1 polymer ?
#
loop_
_entity_poly.entity_id
_entity_poly.type
_entity_poly.pdbx_seq_one_letter_code
_entity_poly.pdbx_strand_id
1 'polypeptide(L)'
;MSPRIAFGGFLHETNTFAPSKAGLDAFVQGGGWPSLARGEAVYEAVRNVNVGASGFVETARGLGWEMVPTLWCAASPSAHVTAEAF
;
A
#
# COMPACT_ATOMS: atom_id res chain seq x y z
N MET A 1 -17.01 22.82 0.23
CA MET A 1 -15.56 22.61 0.32
C MET A 1 -15.25 21.22 -0.19
N SER A 2 -14.14 21.03 -0.89
CA SER A 2 -13.72 19.69 -1.33
C SER A 2 -13.15 18.89 -0.15
N PRO A 3 -13.47 17.59 0.02
CA PRO A 3 -12.85 16.75 1.03
C PRO A 3 -11.33 16.70 0.89
N ARG A 4 -10.63 16.65 2.02
CA ARG A 4 -9.17 16.55 2.10
C ARG A 4 -8.80 15.26 2.82
N ILE A 5 -8.24 14.30 2.11
CA ILE A 5 -8.14 12.90 2.55
C ILE A 5 -6.69 12.44 2.58
N ALA A 6 -6.21 12.01 3.76
CA ALA A 6 -4.94 11.31 3.86
C ALA A 6 -5.07 9.91 3.25
N PHE A 7 -4.14 9.55 2.37
CA PHE A 7 -4.18 8.29 1.63
C PHE A 7 -2.85 7.53 1.74
N GLY A 8 -2.94 6.28 2.19
CA GLY A 8 -1.84 5.33 2.26
C GLY A 8 -2.37 3.93 2.54
N GLY A 9 -1.49 2.93 2.59
CA GLY A 9 -1.90 1.57 2.85
C GLY A 9 -0.77 0.58 3.11
N PHE A 10 -1.14 -0.49 3.82
CA PHE A 10 -0.32 -1.67 4.07
C PHE A 10 -1.10 -2.89 3.59
N LEU A 11 -0.50 -3.67 2.70
CA LEU A 11 -1.09 -4.90 2.18
C LEU A 11 -0.20 -6.09 2.57
N HIS A 12 -0.63 -6.87 3.56
CA HIS A 12 0.02 -8.11 3.97
C HIS A 12 -1.02 -9.03 4.61
N GLU A 13 -0.99 -10.31 4.27
CA GLU A 13 -1.83 -11.32 4.90
C GLU A 13 -0.95 -12.24 5.77
N THR A 14 -1.32 -12.40 7.04
CA THR A 14 -0.56 -13.25 7.95
C THR A 14 -0.99 -14.70 7.82
N ASN A 15 -0.04 -15.56 7.47
CA ASN A 15 -0.10 -17.00 7.66
C ASN A 15 0.71 -17.38 8.90
N THR A 16 0.02 -17.63 10.01
CA THR A 16 0.63 -17.88 11.33
C THR A 16 1.63 -19.04 11.37
N PHE A 17 1.50 -20.01 10.46
CA PHE A 17 2.37 -21.20 10.41
C PHE A 17 3.47 -21.11 9.35
N ALA A 18 3.54 -20.02 8.58
CA ALA A 18 4.60 -19.84 7.60
C ALA A 18 5.97 -19.75 8.29
N PRO A 19 7.05 -20.27 7.68
CA PRO A 19 8.36 -20.38 8.33
C PRO A 19 9.14 -19.05 8.36
N SER A 20 8.73 -18.03 7.60
CA SER A 20 9.41 -16.74 7.47
C SER A 20 8.50 -15.58 7.80
N LYS A 21 9.01 -14.61 8.56
CA LYS A 21 8.35 -13.33 8.85
C LYS A 21 8.49 -12.35 7.68
N ALA A 22 7.55 -11.43 7.55
CA ALA A 22 7.66 -10.31 6.61
C ALA A 22 8.56 -9.21 7.19
N GLY A 23 9.82 -9.17 6.72
CA GLY A 23 10.77 -8.09 7.01
C GLY A 23 10.59 -6.88 6.09
N LEU A 24 11.32 -5.79 6.35
CA LEU A 24 11.23 -4.55 5.56
C LEU A 24 11.49 -4.79 4.06
N ASP A 25 12.46 -5.64 3.73
CA ASP A 25 12.80 -5.97 2.34
C ASP A 25 11.62 -6.57 1.57
N ALA A 26 10.73 -7.33 2.23
CA ALA A 26 9.54 -7.88 1.58
C ALA A 26 8.60 -6.76 1.09
N PHE A 27 8.50 -5.67 1.86
CA PHE A 27 7.70 -4.50 1.50
C PHE A 27 8.37 -3.62 0.44
N VAL A 28 9.70 -3.52 0.47
CA VAL A 28 10.48 -2.86 -0.59
C VAL A 28 10.32 -3.60 -1.92
N GLN A 29 10.22 -4.93 -1.89
CA GLN A 29 10.04 -5.75 -3.09
C GLN A 29 8.59 -5.80 -3.59
N GLY A 30 7.58 -5.60 -2.74
CA GLY A 30 6.17 -5.55 -3.14
C GLY A 30 5.47 -6.91 -3.24
N GLY A 31 6.23 -8.01 -3.42
CA GLY A 31 5.69 -9.37 -3.37
C GLY A 31 4.60 -9.67 -4.41
N GLY A 32 4.72 -9.10 -5.61
CA GLY A 32 3.73 -9.21 -6.70
C GLY A 32 2.65 -8.12 -6.69
N TRP A 33 2.69 -7.23 -5.71
CA TRP A 33 1.84 -6.05 -5.58
C TRP A 33 2.72 -4.78 -5.61
N PRO A 34 2.12 -3.56 -5.65
CA PRO A 34 2.90 -2.34 -5.65
C PRO A 34 3.83 -2.26 -4.44
N SER A 35 5.11 -2.05 -4.74
CA SER A 35 6.17 -1.93 -3.74
C SER A 35 6.05 -0.66 -2.90
N LEU A 36 6.87 -0.59 -1.86
CA LEU A 36 7.02 0.59 -1.02
C LEU A 36 7.17 1.87 -1.84
N ALA A 37 6.15 2.74 -1.76
CA ALA A 37 6.12 4.06 -2.37
C ALA A 37 5.76 5.11 -1.31
N ARG A 38 6.27 6.33 -1.47
CA ARG A 38 6.08 7.44 -0.52
C ARG A 38 5.66 8.72 -1.25
N GLY A 39 4.83 9.51 -0.60
CA GLY A 39 4.32 10.76 -1.15
C GLY A 39 3.63 10.55 -2.50
N GLU A 40 3.79 11.49 -3.42
CA GLU A 40 3.15 11.46 -4.74
C GLU A 40 3.40 10.16 -5.53
N ALA A 41 4.55 9.49 -5.31
CA ALA A 41 4.87 8.23 -5.98
C ALA A 41 3.85 7.11 -5.67
N VAL A 42 3.10 7.22 -4.56
CA VAL A 42 2.02 6.30 -4.21
C VAL A 42 0.95 6.23 -5.30
N TYR A 43 0.64 7.34 -5.97
CA TYR A 43 -0.42 7.34 -6.99
C TYR A 43 -0.04 6.54 -8.23
N GLU A 44 1.21 6.65 -8.68
CA GLU A 44 1.69 5.85 -9.81
C GLU A 44 1.88 4.39 -9.41
N ALA A 45 2.33 4.12 -8.17
CA ALA A 45 2.51 2.75 -7.68
C ALA A 45 1.20 1.95 -7.71
N VAL A 46 0.08 2.55 -7.31
CA VAL A 46 -1.22 1.86 -7.26
C VAL A 46 -2.05 2.00 -8.54
N ARG A 47 -1.61 2.78 -9.53
CA ARG A 47 -2.39 3.05 -10.76
C ARG A 47 -2.55 1.77 -11.59
N ASN A 48 -3.78 1.52 -12.06
CA ASN A 48 -4.13 0.39 -12.93
C ASN A 48 -3.77 -0.99 -12.34
N VAL A 49 -3.72 -1.07 -11.01
CA VAL A 49 -3.51 -2.31 -10.28
C VAL A 49 -4.86 -2.78 -9.74
N ASN A 50 -5.11 -4.10 -9.79
CA ASN A 50 -6.34 -4.69 -9.27
C ASN A 50 -6.35 -4.74 -7.73
N VAL A 51 -6.27 -3.56 -7.10
CA VAL A 51 -6.36 -3.33 -5.65
C VAL A 51 -7.36 -2.22 -5.39
N GLY A 52 -8.10 -2.30 -4.27
CA GLY A 52 -9.10 -1.28 -3.92
C GLY A 52 -8.54 0.15 -3.85
N ALA A 53 -7.25 0.27 -3.50
CA ALA A 53 -6.51 1.53 -3.52
C ALA A 53 -6.52 2.24 -4.90
N SER A 54 -6.41 1.49 -6.00
CA SER A 54 -6.45 2.06 -7.36
C SER A 54 -7.80 2.73 -7.62
N GLY A 55 -8.90 2.00 -7.37
CA GLY A 55 -10.26 2.51 -7.60
C GLY A 55 -10.62 3.68 -6.69
N PHE A 56 -10.15 3.67 -5.44
CA PHE A 56 -10.32 4.79 -4.52
C PHE A 56 -9.62 6.06 -5.03
N VAL A 57 -8.33 5.96 -5.40
CA VAL A 57 -7.56 7.10 -5.91
C VAL A 57 -8.19 7.67 -7.18
N GLU A 58 -8.55 6.82 -8.13
CA GLU A 58 -9.19 7.23 -9.39
C GLU A 58 -10.49 7.98 -9.12
N THR A 59 -11.38 7.39 -8.33
CA THR A 59 -12.69 7.98 -8.03
C THR A 59 -12.56 9.28 -7.25
N ALA A 60 -11.75 9.32 -6.19
CA ALA A 60 -11.60 10.51 -5.35
C ALA A 60 -11.01 11.69 -6.13
N ARG A 61 -9.97 11.45 -6.96
CA ARG A 61 -9.41 12.49 -7.83
C ARG A 61 -10.40 12.94 -8.92
N GLY A 62 -11.18 12.02 -9.48
CA GLY A 62 -12.25 12.33 -10.44
C GLY A 62 -13.37 13.19 -9.84
N LEU A 63 -13.65 13.04 -8.55
CA LEU A 63 -14.56 13.89 -7.79
C LEU A 63 -13.94 15.23 -7.33
N GLY A 64 -12.67 15.49 -7.66
CA GLY A 64 -11.96 16.71 -7.29
C GLY A 64 -11.56 16.79 -5.81
N TRP A 65 -11.48 15.65 -5.11
CA TRP A 65 -11.04 15.60 -3.72
C TRP A 65 -9.55 15.90 -3.61
N GLU A 66 -9.15 16.60 -2.55
CA GLU A 66 -7.75 16.83 -2.24
C GLU A 66 -7.18 15.56 -1.58
N MET A 67 -6.51 14.75 -2.38
CA MET A 67 -5.83 13.55 -1.92
C MET A 67 -4.44 13.93 -1.42
N VAL A 68 -4.12 13.58 -0.16
CA VAL A 68 -2.84 13.84 0.48
C VAL A 68 -2.12 12.49 0.68
N PRO A 69 -1.09 12.17 -0.11
CA PRO A 69 -0.48 10.86 -0.06
C PRO A 69 0.49 10.74 1.12
N THR A 70 0.57 9.54 1.71
CA THR A 70 1.52 9.19 2.76
C THR A 70 2.49 8.12 2.26
N LEU A 71 2.13 6.85 2.42
CA LEU A 71 2.93 5.70 2.05
C LEU A 71 2.01 4.56 1.62
N TRP A 72 2.45 3.80 0.61
CA TRP A 72 1.85 2.53 0.25
C TRP A 72 2.93 1.45 0.29
N CYS A 73 2.61 0.26 0.78
CA CYS A 73 3.47 -0.90 0.66
C CYS A 73 2.68 -2.21 0.66
N ALA A 74 3.30 -3.24 0.09
CA ALA A 74 2.74 -4.58 0.05
C ALA A 74 3.82 -5.63 0.21
N ALA A 75 3.48 -6.78 0.80
CA ALA A 75 4.31 -7.96 0.87
C ALA A 75 3.46 -9.20 0.56
N SER A 76 4.07 -10.25 0.00
CA SER A 76 3.38 -11.52 -0.19
C SER A 76 2.98 -12.14 1.16
N PRO A 77 1.87 -12.90 1.21
CA PRO A 77 1.45 -13.59 2.42
C PRO A 77 2.57 -14.45 3.02
N SER A 78 2.85 -14.27 4.30
CA SER A 78 3.87 -14.98 5.08
C SER A 78 3.57 -14.82 6.58
N ALA A 79 4.50 -15.17 7.49
CA ALA A 79 4.23 -15.01 8.92
C ALA A 79 4.13 -13.52 9.30
N HIS A 80 3.95 -13.26 10.60
CA HIS A 80 3.84 -11.92 11.15
C HIS A 80 4.88 -10.95 10.60
N VAL A 81 4.48 -9.70 10.43
CA VAL A 81 5.39 -8.58 10.14
C VAL A 81 6.40 -8.45 11.27
N THR A 82 7.67 -8.22 10.95
CA THR A 82 8.70 -7.95 11.95
C THR A 82 8.45 -6.60 12.65
N ALA A 83 8.86 -6.46 13.90
CA ALA A 83 8.66 -5.22 14.65
C ALA A 83 9.39 -4.00 14.04
N GLU A 84 10.49 -4.22 13.31
CA GLU A 84 11.19 -3.15 12.58
C GLU A 84 10.40 -2.64 11.38
N ALA A 85 9.61 -3.51 10.74
CA ALA A 85 8.88 -3.20 9.52
C ALA A 85 7.46 -2.65 9.76
N PHE A 86 7.01 -2.59 11.03
CA PHE A 86 5.68 -2.11 11.43
C PHE A 86 5.77 -0.75 12.12
#